data_AF-A0A1S1Y7M2-F1
#
_entry.id   AF-A0A1S1Y7M2-F1
#
_cell.length_a   1.000
_cell.length_b   1.000
_cell.length_c   1.000
_cell.angle_alpha   90.00
_cell.angle_beta   90.00
_cell.angle_gamma   90.00
#
_symmetry.space_group_name_H-M   'P 1'
#
loop_
_entity.id
_entity.type
_entity.pdbx_description
1 polymer ?
#
loop_
_entity_poly.entity_id
_entity_poly.type
_entity_poly.pdbx_seq_one_letter_code
_entity_poly.pdbx_strand_id
1 'polypeptide(L)'
;MTTCLDYAKIAIAAYYKSANQYYAEPPGHMVDDWQVQKWESGTWYGDGFQGGIWCNSTDVVVGCCGTNPGQKGKLFSDIGADLRIGLRILPNQCSSARQMLKAAKQIANGRRLSLTGHSLGGGLAQVVGVWEGVPFVTFNAPAMAQVIKAAHVNILKPQMMIRTWQSKSASDCPGVNFRIAGDLVSIEGLAGDHVGMVVDLPNATGGGAHGKTNCWQAVLQTDWANIDPFEAL
;
A
#
# COMPACT_ATOMS: atom_id res chain seq x y z
N MET A 1 -16.95 9.00 -3.29
CA MET A 1 -16.57 8.02 -2.25
C MET A 1 -15.70 6.97 -2.91
N THR A 2 -14.50 6.71 -2.37
CA THR A 2 -13.53 5.76 -2.94
C THR A 2 -13.95 4.31 -2.70
N THR A 3 -13.94 3.50 -3.75
CA THR A 3 -14.24 2.05 -3.69
C THR A 3 -12.97 1.21 -3.53
N CYS A 4 -13.09 -0.06 -3.14
CA CYS A 4 -11.95 -0.98 -3.10
C CYS A 4 -11.28 -1.13 -4.47
N LEU A 5 -12.04 -1.08 -5.57
CA LEU A 5 -11.49 -1.12 -6.91
C LEU A 5 -10.67 0.13 -7.25
N ASP A 6 -11.11 1.32 -6.82
CA ASP A 6 -10.31 2.55 -6.95
C ASP A 6 -8.96 2.40 -6.24
N TYR A 7 -8.97 1.90 -5.00
CA TYR A 7 -7.75 1.63 -4.24
C TYR A 7 -6.82 0.66 -4.96
N ALA A 8 -7.36 -0.41 -5.54
CA ALA A 8 -6.58 -1.39 -6.29
C ALA A 8 -5.95 -0.78 -7.54
N LYS A 9 -6.71 0.03 -8.28
CA LYS A 9 -6.22 0.74 -9.47
C LYS A 9 -5.15 1.76 -9.12
N ILE A 10 -5.33 2.54 -8.04
CA ILE A 10 -4.34 3.51 -7.56
C ILE A 10 -3.06 2.80 -7.08
N ALA A 11 -3.16 1.67 -6.36
CA ALA A 11 -2.00 0.90 -5.92
C ALA A 11 -1.10 0.46 -7.09
N ILE A 12 -1.69 0.21 -8.25
CA ILE A 12 -0.96 -0.17 -9.45
C ILE A 12 -0.50 1.08 -10.21
N ALA A 13 -1.33 2.11 -10.30
CA ALA A 13 -0.94 3.41 -10.86
C ALA A 13 0.31 3.99 -10.17
N ALA A 14 0.54 3.70 -8.88
CA ALA A 14 1.77 4.10 -8.17
C ALA A 14 3.07 3.57 -8.79
N TYR A 15 3.04 2.52 -9.63
CA TYR A 15 4.21 2.07 -10.39
C TYR A 15 4.56 2.95 -11.59
N TYR A 16 3.69 3.90 -11.93
CA TYR A 16 3.67 4.57 -13.22
C TYR A 16 3.61 6.09 -13.07
N LYS A 17 4.63 6.78 -13.58
CA LYS A 17 4.84 8.23 -13.39
C LYS A 17 3.76 9.12 -14.03
N SER A 18 3.07 8.67 -15.07
CA SER A 18 2.11 9.52 -15.76
C SER A 18 0.72 9.43 -15.13
N ALA A 19 0.13 10.59 -14.88
CA ALA A 19 -1.27 10.79 -14.46
C ALA A 19 -2.31 10.21 -15.45
N ASN A 20 -1.87 9.58 -16.54
CA ASN A 20 -2.69 9.10 -17.65
C ASN A 20 -2.57 7.59 -17.88
N GLN A 21 -2.00 6.79 -16.96
CA GLN A 21 -2.02 5.33 -17.10
C GLN A 21 -3.35 4.73 -16.63
N TYR A 22 -4.35 5.03 -17.45
CA TYR A 22 -5.42 4.16 -17.94
C TYR A 22 -5.14 2.67 -17.74
N TYR A 23 -6.01 1.98 -16.99
CA TYR A 23 -6.21 0.54 -17.17
C TYR A 23 -7.48 0.38 -17.99
N ALA A 24 -7.28 0.16 -19.28
CA ALA A 24 -8.32 0.03 -20.31
C ALA A 24 -9.34 -1.05 -20.06
N GLU A 25 -9.02 -2.00 -19.18
CA GLU A 25 -9.82 -3.20 -19.04
C GLU A 25 -10.24 -3.43 -17.59
N PRO A 26 -11.46 -3.95 -17.37
CA PRO A 26 -12.59 -3.73 -18.26
C PRO A 26 -13.03 -2.25 -18.24
N PRO A 27 -13.58 -1.76 -19.37
CA PRO A 27 -14.21 -0.45 -19.45
C PRO A 27 -15.30 -0.28 -18.39
N GLY A 28 -15.37 0.90 -17.75
CA GLY A 28 -16.49 1.29 -16.87
C GLY A 28 -16.15 1.52 -15.39
N HIS A 29 -14.96 1.12 -14.92
CA HIS A 29 -14.50 1.40 -13.55
C HIS A 29 -13.37 2.41 -13.57
N MET A 30 -13.69 3.63 -13.97
CA MET A 30 -12.69 4.64 -14.20
C MET A 30 -12.23 5.26 -12.88
N VAL A 31 -10.96 5.65 -12.85
CA VAL A 31 -10.45 6.65 -11.89
C VAL A 31 -10.63 8.05 -12.53
N ASP A 32 -11.70 8.26 -13.31
CA ASP A 32 -11.89 9.42 -14.21
C ASP A 32 -11.92 10.76 -13.48
N ASP A 33 -12.37 10.74 -12.23
CA ASP A 33 -12.47 11.93 -11.39
C ASP A 33 -11.23 12.19 -10.54
N TRP A 34 -10.19 11.35 -10.62
CA TRP A 34 -9.00 11.54 -9.80
C TRP A 34 -7.89 12.26 -10.53
N GLN A 35 -7.40 13.31 -9.89
CA GLN A 35 -6.27 14.10 -10.35
C GLN A 35 -5.03 13.76 -9.54
N VAL A 36 -3.91 13.53 -10.21
CA VAL A 36 -2.61 13.40 -9.56
C VAL A 36 -2.11 14.79 -9.17
N GLN A 37 -2.03 15.08 -7.88
CA GLN A 37 -1.61 16.38 -7.34
C GLN A 37 -0.10 16.45 -7.09
N LYS A 38 0.53 15.32 -6.76
CA LYS A 38 1.97 15.25 -6.52
C LYS A 38 2.49 13.86 -6.89
N TRP A 39 3.74 13.81 -7.36
CA TRP A 39 4.45 12.58 -7.66
C TRP A 39 5.89 12.63 -7.13
N GLU A 40 6.37 11.51 -6.60
CA GLU A 40 7.78 11.28 -6.28
C GLU A 40 8.28 10.04 -7.02
N SER A 41 9.41 10.19 -7.73
CA SER A 41 10.06 9.09 -8.44
C SER A 41 11.25 8.62 -7.63
N GLY A 42 11.36 7.31 -7.41
CA GLY A 42 12.54 6.73 -6.77
C GLY A 42 13.76 6.98 -7.64
N THR A 43 14.70 7.77 -7.14
CA THR A 43 15.98 8.03 -7.81
C THR A 43 17.03 7.01 -7.36
N TRP A 44 18.07 6.79 -8.18
CA TRP A 44 19.19 5.91 -7.85
C TRP A 44 19.97 6.34 -6.59
N TYR A 45 19.92 7.64 -6.27
CA TYR A 45 20.59 8.24 -5.11
C TYR A 45 19.65 8.43 -3.90
N GLY A 46 18.36 8.12 -4.04
CA GLY A 46 17.37 8.17 -2.97
C GLY A 46 17.18 6.83 -2.26
N ASP A 47 16.21 6.76 -1.33
CA ASP A 47 15.83 5.51 -0.64
C ASP A 47 15.02 4.54 -1.52
N GLY A 48 14.81 4.89 -2.79
CA GLY A 48 14.03 4.14 -3.77
C GLY A 48 12.51 4.31 -3.64
N PHE A 49 12.02 5.20 -2.77
CA PHE A 49 10.59 5.47 -2.64
C PHE A 49 10.01 6.04 -3.94
N GLN A 50 8.88 5.50 -4.37
CA GLN A 50 8.08 6.04 -5.46
C GLN A 50 6.61 6.05 -5.03
N GLY A 51 5.87 7.07 -5.45
CA GLY A 51 4.44 7.17 -5.16
C GLY A 51 3.84 8.48 -5.62
N GLY A 52 2.55 8.63 -5.38
CA GLY A 52 1.79 9.80 -5.76
C GLY A 52 0.63 10.11 -4.82
N ILE A 53 0.01 11.27 -5.06
CA ILE A 53 -1.21 11.72 -4.37
C ILE A 53 -2.29 11.87 -5.43
N TRP A 54 -3.34 11.05 -5.33
CA TRP A 54 -4.54 11.13 -6.14
C TRP A 54 -5.63 11.80 -5.34
N CYS A 55 -6.38 12.69 -5.97
CA CYS A 55 -7.48 13.40 -5.32
C CYS A 55 -8.71 13.43 -6.23
N ASN A 56 -9.89 13.21 -5.65
CA ASN A 56 -11.17 13.59 -6.26
C ASN A 56 -11.87 14.65 -5.38
N SER A 57 -13.17 14.88 -5.59
CA SER A 57 -13.96 15.87 -4.84
C SER A 57 -14.12 15.53 -3.35
N THR A 58 -14.12 14.25 -2.97
CA THR A 58 -14.42 13.78 -1.61
C THR A 58 -13.22 13.17 -0.88
N ASP A 59 -12.22 12.70 -1.61
CA ASP A 59 -11.17 11.81 -1.13
C ASP A 59 -9.78 12.20 -1.65
N VAL A 60 -8.78 11.93 -0.82
CA VAL A 60 -7.35 12.00 -1.13
C VAL A 60 -6.71 10.68 -0.77
N VAL A 61 -6.00 10.09 -1.73
CA VAL A 61 -5.36 8.79 -1.59
C VAL A 61 -3.88 8.92 -1.92
N VAL A 62 -3.05 8.48 -0.99
CA VAL A 62 -1.60 8.37 -1.21
C VAL A 62 -1.28 6.95 -1.66
N GLY A 63 -0.84 6.81 -2.91
CA GLY A 63 -0.43 5.52 -3.48
C GLY A 63 1.08 5.33 -3.39
N CYS A 64 1.50 4.27 -2.70
CA CYS A 64 2.90 3.88 -2.56
C CYS A 64 3.24 2.74 -3.53
N CYS A 65 4.28 2.94 -4.32
CA CYS A 65 4.84 1.93 -5.21
C CYS A 65 5.57 0.85 -4.39
N GLY A 66 5.46 -0.41 -4.80
CA GLY A 66 6.44 -1.42 -4.40
C GLY A 66 7.78 -1.24 -5.13
N THR A 67 8.55 -2.30 -5.33
CA THR A 67 9.87 -2.12 -5.96
C THR A 67 9.78 -1.73 -7.45
N ASN A 68 10.56 -0.71 -7.83
CA ASN A 68 10.48 -0.04 -9.14
C ASN A 68 11.03 -0.94 -10.28
N PRO A 69 10.30 -1.06 -11.41
CA PRO A 69 10.77 -1.74 -12.62
C PRO A 69 12.05 -1.16 -13.25
N GLY A 70 12.53 0.04 -12.89
CA GLY A 70 13.81 0.59 -13.37
C GLY A 70 15.05 0.00 -12.70
N GLN A 71 14.88 -0.72 -11.58
CA GLN A 71 15.94 -1.43 -10.87
C GLN A 71 16.06 -2.90 -11.34
N LYS A 72 15.95 -3.13 -12.66
CA LYS A 72 15.77 -4.46 -13.34
C LYS A 72 16.85 -5.52 -13.08
N GLY A 73 17.86 -5.25 -12.27
CA GLY A 73 19.02 -6.14 -12.17
C GLY A 73 18.84 -7.42 -11.36
N LYS A 74 17.95 -7.49 -10.35
CA LYS A 74 18.00 -8.60 -9.38
C LYS A 74 16.70 -9.07 -8.72
N LEU A 75 15.57 -8.40 -8.88
CA LEU A 75 14.46 -8.57 -7.93
C LEU A 75 13.46 -9.71 -8.24
N PHE A 76 13.42 -10.23 -9.46
CA PHE A 76 12.40 -11.22 -9.84
C PHE A 76 12.89 -12.67 -9.89
N SER A 77 14.22 -12.93 -9.87
CA SER A 77 14.73 -14.30 -9.87
C SER A 77 14.74 -14.96 -8.48
N ASP A 78 14.58 -14.17 -7.41
CA ASP A 78 14.62 -14.59 -6.00
C ASP A 78 13.34 -14.20 -5.24
N ILE A 79 12.16 -14.68 -5.65
CA ILE A 79 10.97 -14.63 -4.77
C ILE A 79 11.28 -15.22 -3.37
N GLY A 80 12.25 -16.15 -3.28
CA GLY A 80 12.40 -17.11 -2.20
C GLY A 80 13.48 -16.87 -1.14
N ALA A 81 14.40 -15.92 -1.30
CA ALA A 81 15.39 -15.62 -0.24
C ALA A 81 15.13 -14.26 0.44
N ASP A 82 14.52 -13.31 -0.27
CA ASP A 82 14.48 -11.88 0.07
C ASP A 82 13.19 -11.42 0.75
N LEU A 83 12.13 -12.23 0.70
CA LEU A 83 11.06 -12.14 1.68
C LEU A 83 11.57 -12.52 3.08
N ARG A 84 12.67 -13.31 3.19
CA ARG A 84 13.43 -13.58 4.44
C ARG A 84 14.38 -12.39 4.63
N ILE A 85 14.14 -11.45 5.52
CA ILE A 85 14.11 -11.60 6.98
C ILE A 85 12.69 -11.34 7.51
N GLY A 86 11.67 -11.55 6.67
CA GLY A 86 10.26 -11.66 7.04
C GLY A 86 9.82 -10.43 7.82
N LEU A 87 9.91 -9.27 7.18
CA LEU A 87 9.41 -8.01 7.73
C LEU A 87 10.02 -7.53 9.06
N ARG A 88 10.90 -8.24 9.74
CA ARG A 88 11.47 -7.82 11.05
C ARG A 88 12.30 -6.52 11.04
N ILE A 89 12.43 -5.87 9.90
CA ILE A 89 13.10 -4.58 9.73
C ILE A 89 12.16 -3.64 8.98
N LEU A 90 11.90 -2.49 9.59
CA LEU A 90 11.04 -1.45 9.05
C LEU A 90 11.66 -0.86 7.75
N PRO A 91 10.90 -0.73 6.65
CA PRO A 91 11.43 -0.26 5.37
C PRO A 91 12.08 1.12 5.47
N ASN A 92 13.22 1.30 4.81
CA ASN A 92 13.92 2.60 4.80
C ASN A 92 13.07 3.70 4.13
N GLN A 93 12.14 3.32 3.26
CA GLN A 93 11.21 4.20 2.53
C GLN A 93 10.08 4.78 3.38
N CYS A 94 9.87 4.30 4.62
CA CYS A 94 8.76 4.78 5.47
C CYS A 94 8.85 6.28 5.79
N SER A 95 10.05 6.85 5.87
CA SER A 95 10.21 8.30 6.09
C SER A 95 9.76 9.12 4.87
N SER A 96 10.01 8.65 3.66
CA SER A 96 9.59 9.31 2.42
C SER A 96 8.09 9.14 2.19
N ALA A 97 7.55 7.93 2.40
CA ALA A 97 6.11 7.68 2.38
C ALA A 97 5.35 8.57 3.39
N ARG A 98 5.90 8.77 4.60
CA ARG A 98 5.35 9.71 5.59
C ARG A 98 5.39 11.17 5.12
N GLN A 99 6.46 11.59 4.44
CA GLN A 99 6.54 12.96 3.89
C GLN A 99 5.49 13.18 2.79
N MET A 100 5.27 12.18 1.93
CA MET A 100 4.17 12.21 0.96
C MET A 100 2.81 12.34 1.66
N LEU A 101 2.57 11.58 2.73
CA LEU A 101 1.34 11.70 3.51
C LEU A 101 1.19 13.09 4.16
N LYS A 102 2.27 13.70 4.65
CA LYS A 102 2.22 15.07 5.19
C LYS A 102 1.83 16.08 4.13
N ALA A 103 2.35 15.95 2.90
CA ALA A 103 1.92 16.76 1.78
C ALA A 103 0.42 16.53 1.46
N ALA A 104 -0.03 15.27 1.48
CA ALA A 104 -1.42 14.92 1.28
C ALA A 104 -2.36 15.50 2.36
N LYS A 105 -1.93 15.56 3.63
CA LYS A 105 -2.68 16.23 4.71
C LYS A 105 -2.91 17.72 4.42
N GLN A 106 -1.94 18.40 3.80
CA GLN A 106 -2.11 19.81 3.39
C GLN A 106 -3.07 19.94 2.21
N ILE A 107 -3.08 18.96 1.30
CA ILE A 107 -3.97 18.94 0.13
C ILE A 107 -5.40 18.55 0.52
N ALA A 108 -5.59 17.68 1.51
CA ALA A 108 -6.89 17.10 1.85
C ALA A 108 -7.98 18.15 2.08
N ASN A 109 -7.69 19.26 2.76
CA ASN A 109 -8.62 20.37 2.95
C ASN A 109 -10.03 19.91 3.41
N GLY A 110 -10.08 19.02 4.40
CA GLY A 110 -11.32 18.43 4.92
C GLY A 110 -11.84 17.18 4.20
N ARG A 111 -11.24 16.79 3.06
CA ARG A 111 -11.52 15.52 2.38
C ARG A 111 -10.99 14.33 3.18
N ARG A 112 -11.57 13.16 2.95
CA ARG A 112 -11.11 11.91 3.57
C ARG A 112 -9.73 11.57 3.03
N LEU A 113 -8.79 11.26 3.92
CA LEU A 113 -7.40 10.95 3.57
C LEU A 113 -7.12 9.49 3.88
N SER A 114 -6.50 8.77 2.95
CA SER A 114 -6.15 7.36 3.11
C SER A 114 -4.88 6.99 2.33
N LEU A 115 -4.35 5.80 2.62
CA LEU A 115 -3.15 5.25 1.97
C LEU A 115 -3.49 3.98 1.18
N THR A 116 -2.73 3.71 0.12
CA THR A 116 -2.79 2.44 -0.60
C THR A 116 -1.44 2.03 -1.16
N GLY A 117 -1.31 0.75 -1.50
CA GLY A 117 -0.13 0.22 -2.17
C GLY A 117 -0.19 -1.29 -2.34
N HIS A 118 0.61 -1.77 -3.27
CA HIS A 118 0.79 -3.19 -3.55
C HIS A 118 2.16 -3.69 -3.06
N SER A 119 2.25 -4.93 -2.58
CA SER A 119 3.52 -5.56 -2.16
C SER A 119 4.23 -4.69 -1.11
N LEU A 120 5.52 -4.38 -1.29
CA LEU A 120 6.27 -3.46 -0.42
C LEU A 120 5.56 -2.12 -0.20
N GLY A 121 4.92 -1.55 -1.24
CA GLY A 121 4.19 -0.30 -1.13
C GLY A 121 2.99 -0.39 -0.19
N GLY A 122 2.33 -1.56 -0.13
CA GLY A 122 1.29 -1.84 0.86
C GLY A 122 1.86 -1.91 2.28
N GLY A 123 3.02 -2.53 2.46
CA GLY A 123 3.72 -2.53 3.76
C GLY A 123 4.06 -1.11 4.26
N LEU A 124 4.47 -0.21 3.35
CA LEU A 124 4.68 1.21 3.68
C LEU A 124 3.39 1.88 4.12
N ALA A 125 2.28 1.62 3.43
CA ALA A 125 0.97 2.16 3.77
C ALA A 125 0.49 1.70 5.15
N GLN A 126 0.65 0.42 5.50
CA GLN A 126 0.31 -0.09 6.84
C GLN A 126 1.10 0.64 7.95
N VAL A 127 2.42 0.75 7.80
CA VAL A 127 3.28 1.40 8.81
C VAL A 127 2.97 2.88 8.97
N VAL A 128 2.90 3.60 7.85
CA VAL A 128 2.65 5.05 7.87
C VAL A 128 1.22 5.35 8.34
N GLY A 129 0.25 4.52 7.96
CA GLY A 129 -1.13 4.62 8.41
C GLY A 129 -1.24 4.54 9.93
N VAL A 130 -0.59 3.54 10.54
CA VAL A 130 -0.53 3.41 12.00
C VAL A 130 0.15 4.61 12.64
N TRP A 131 1.33 5.00 12.16
CA TRP A 131 2.09 6.14 12.70
C TRP A 131 1.34 7.47 12.69
N GLU A 132 0.53 7.69 11.67
CA GLU A 132 -0.12 8.98 11.43
C GLU A 132 -1.63 8.95 11.73
N GLY A 133 -2.15 7.80 12.16
CA GLY A 133 -3.56 7.58 12.45
C GLY A 133 -4.46 7.71 11.21
N VAL A 134 -3.96 7.29 10.04
CA VAL A 134 -4.64 7.42 8.75
C VAL A 134 -5.05 6.04 8.22
N PRO A 135 -6.29 5.87 7.75
CA PRO A 135 -6.77 4.58 7.22
C PRO A 135 -6.00 4.14 5.96
N PHE A 136 -5.97 2.83 5.70
CA PHE A 136 -5.29 2.29 4.53
C PHE A 136 -5.99 1.08 3.90
N VAL A 137 -5.75 0.88 2.61
CA VAL A 137 -6.20 -0.29 1.84
C VAL A 137 -5.02 -0.82 1.05
N THR A 138 -4.64 -2.07 1.24
CA THR A 138 -3.43 -2.63 0.63
C THR A 138 -3.70 -3.91 -0.13
N PHE A 139 -2.80 -4.24 -1.07
CA PHE A 139 -2.96 -5.36 -1.98
C PHE A 139 -1.72 -6.24 -1.96
N ASN A 140 -1.89 -7.51 -1.58
CA ASN A 140 -0.79 -8.45 -1.41
C ASN A 140 0.36 -7.85 -0.57
N ALA A 141 0.01 -7.03 0.41
CA ALA A 141 1.00 -6.42 1.27
C ALA A 141 1.60 -7.49 2.19
N PRO A 142 2.83 -7.29 2.66
CA PRO A 142 3.42 -8.11 3.70
C PRO A 142 2.87 -7.67 5.08
N ALA A 143 2.76 -8.60 6.03
CA ALA A 143 2.16 -8.42 7.37
C ALA A 143 2.96 -7.52 8.35
N MET A 144 2.57 -6.25 8.55
CA MET A 144 3.44 -5.28 9.27
C MET A 144 3.25 -5.18 10.80
N ALA A 145 2.28 -5.86 11.42
CA ALA A 145 1.94 -5.59 12.82
C ALA A 145 3.09 -5.87 13.80
N GLN A 146 3.84 -6.96 13.59
CA GLN A 146 4.96 -7.32 14.45
C GLN A 146 6.15 -6.38 14.28
N VAL A 147 6.35 -5.85 13.07
CA VAL A 147 7.39 -4.85 12.77
C VAL A 147 7.16 -3.57 13.53
N ILE A 148 5.91 -3.12 13.55
CA ILE A 148 5.49 -1.92 14.27
C ILE A 148 5.67 -2.15 15.78
N LYS A 149 5.25 -3.32 16.30
CA LYS A 149 5.49 -3.69 17.71
C LYS A 149 6.99 -3.67 18.04
N ALA A 150 7.84 -4.29 17.22
CA ALA A 150 9.29 -4.32 17.43
C ALA A 150 9.95 -2.92 17.33
N ALA A 151 9.40 -2.01 16.52
CA ALA A 151 9.92 -0.66 16.39
C ALA A 151 9.81 0.17 17.69
N HIS A 152 8.91 -0.20 18.63
CA HIS A 152 8.80 0.45 19.94
C HIS A 152 10.05 0.30 20.81
N VAL A 153 10.91 -0.66 20.53
CA VAL A 153 12.12 -0.93 21.34
C VAL A 153 13.40 -0.82 20.51
N ASN A 154 13.32 -0.28 19.29
CA ASN A 154 14.46 -0.18 18.38
C ASN A 154 15.30 1.08 18.66
N ILE A 155 16.21 0.96 19.63
CA ILE A 155 17.11 2.03 20.08
C ILE A 155 18.05 2.51 18.96
N LEU A 156 18.38 1.65 18.00
CA LEU A 156 19.26 1.99 16.87
C LEU A 156 18.57 2.91 15.83
N LYS A 157 17.25 3.03 15.87
CA LYS A 157 16.48 3.95 15.02
C LYS A 157 15.57 4.84 15.89
N PRO A 158 16.13 5.78 16.69
CA PRO A 158 15.38 6.53 17.70
C PRO A 158 14.24 7.36 17.11
N GLN A 159 14.42 7.93 15.92
CA GLN A 159 13.36 8.66 15.23
C GLN A 159 12.15 7.76 14.89
N MET A 160 12.38 6.48 14.57
CA MET A 160 11.30 5.53 14.28
C MET A 160 10.63 5.05 15.56
N MET A 161 11.41 4.82 16.62
CA MET A 161 10.90 4.47 17.93
C MET A 161 9.97 5.55 18.49
N ILE A 162 10.37 6.82 18.46
CA ILE A 162 9.55 7.95 18.90
C ILE A 162 8.22 8.01 18.13
N ARG A 163 8.27 7.85 16.80
CA ARG A 163 7.05 7.85 15.96
C ARG A 163 6.11 6.72 16.34
N THR A 164 6.66 5.56 16.64
CA THR A 164 5.88 4.38 17.01
C THR A 164 5.25 4.55 18.39
N TRP A 165 5.98 5.11 19.37
CA TRP A 165 5.42 5.47 20.68
C TRP A 165 4.30 6.52 20.62
N GLN A 166 4.37 7.43 19.66
CA GLN A 166 3.35 8.47 19.45
C GLN A 166 2.13 7.96 18.66
N SER A 167 2.20 6.76 18.09
CA SER A 167 1.17 6.22 17.20
C SER A 167 0.02 5.56 17.94
N LYS A 168 -1.13 5.40 17.27
CA LYS A 168 -2.20 4.53 17.75
C LYS A 168 -1.72 3.07 17.72
N SER A 169 -2.35 2.20 18.51
CA SER A 169 -2.01 0.78 18.41
C SER A 169 -2.33 0.25 17.01
N ALA A 170 -1.57 -0.73 16.53
CA ALA A 170 -1.82 -1.35 15.23
C ALA A 170 -3.23 -1.97 15.13
N SER A 171 -3.81 -2.41 16.26
CA SER A 171 -5.19 -2.92 16.32
C SER A 171 -6.26 -1.82 16.21
N ASP A 172 -5.92 -0.56 16.47
CA ASP A 172 -6.88 0.56 16.43
C ASP A 172 -6.85 1.33 15.10
N CYS A 173 -6.01 0.91 14.15
CA CYS A 173 -5.90 1.57 12.85
C CYS A 173 -6.85 0.90 11.84
N PRO A 174 -7.85 1.62 11.31
CA PRO A 174 -8.77 1.08 10.30
C PRO A 174 -8.00 0.77 9.01
N GLY A 175 -7.90 -0.51 8.68
CA GLY A 175 -7.11 -0.99 7.56
C GLY A 175 -7.66 -2.26 6.96
N VAL A 176 -7.54 -2.40 5.64
CA VAL A 176 -7.90 -3.62 4.92
C VAL A 176 -6.75 -4.06 4.04
N ASN A 177 -6.35 -5.33 4.12
CA ASN A 177 -5.40 -5.94 3.19
C ASN A 177 -6.10 -7.01 2.34
N PHE A 178 -6.19 -6.76 1.04
CA PHE A 178 -6.67 -7.71 0.05
C PHE A 178 -5.52 -8.64 -0.37
N ARG A 179 -5.70 -9.95 -0.17
CA ARG A 179 -4.69 -10.97 -0.44
C ARG A 179 -5.20 -11.93 -1.50
N ILE A 180 -4.43 -12.13 -2.56
CA ILE A 180 -4.71 -13.19 -3.53
C ILE A 180 -4.25 -14.53 -2.94
N ALA A 181 -5.12 -15.54 -2.98
CA ALA A 181 -4.78 -16.87 -2.50
C ALA A 181 -3.51 -17.42 -3.18
N GLY A 182 -2.57 -17.92 -2.37
CA GLY A 182 -1.28 -18.44 -2.84
C GLY A 182 -0.18 -17.37 -3.01
N ASP A 183 -0.45 -16.12 -2.68
CA ASP A 183 0.57 -15.07 -2.64
C ASP A 183 1.57 -15.30 -1.49
N LEU A 184 2.84 -15.56 -1.84
CA LEU A 184 3.89 -15.85 -0.85
C LEU A 184 4.29 -14.64 0.01
N VAL A 185 4.10 -13.41 -0.48
CA VAL A 185 4.48 -12.16 0.21
C VAL A 185 3.48 -11.80 1.30
N SER A 186 2.21 -12.14 1.09
CA SER A 186 1.12 -11.83 2.01
C SER A 186 0.76 -12.98 2.97
N ILE A 187 1.58 -14.04 3.03
CA ILE A 187 1.36 -15.19 3.93
C ILE A 187 1.44 -14.75 5.39
N GLU A 188 0.36 -15.00 6.12
CA GLU A 188 0.30 -14.86 7.58
C GLU A 188 1.12 -15.95 8.27
N GLY A 189 1.73 -15.61 9.42
CA GLY A 189 2.50 -16.56 10.23
C GLY A 189 3.97 -16.72 9.84
N LEU A 190 4.36 -16.45 8.59
CA LEU A 190 5.77 -16.34 8.19
C LEU A 190 6.36 -14.95 8.43
N ALA A 191 5.56 -13.90 8.29
CA ALA A 191 5.98 -12.50 8.45
C ALA A 191 5.28 -11.74 9.60
N GLY A 192 4.36 -12.40 10.29
CA GLY A 192 3.55 -11.84 11.39
C GLY A 192 2.07 -11.70 11.03
N ASP A 193 1.34 -10.90 11.82
CA ASP A 193 -0.06 -10.54 11.58
C ASP A 193 -0.16 -9.27 10.73
N HIS A 194 -1.19 -9.17 9.90
CA HIS A 194 -1.51 -7.93 9.19
C HIS A 194 -2.02 -6.87 10.15
N VAL A 195 -1.88 -5.60 9.75
CA VAL A 195 -2.58 -4.50 10.42
C VAL A 195 -3.97 -4.41 9.80
N GLY A 196 -5.02 -4.54 10.61
CA GLY A 196 -6.40 -4.46 10.17
C GLY A 196 -6.97 -5.79 9.63
N MET A 197 -8.08 -5.69 8.90
CA MET A 197 -8.80 -6.83 8.31
C MET A 197 -8.02 -7.40 7.12
N VAL A 198 -8.09 -8.72 6.93
CA VAL A 198 -7.58 -9.40 5.74
C VAL A 198 -8.74 -9.96 4.94
N VAL A 199 -8.75 -9.70 3.64
CA VAL A 199 -9.76 -10.22 2.70
C VAL A 199 -9.06 -11.08 1.67
N ASP A 200 -9.40 -12.37 1.63
CA ASP A 200 -8.88 -13.30 0.64
C ASP A 200 -9.65 -13.18 -0.69
N LEU A 201 -8.90 -13.05 -1.77
CA LEU A 201 -9.37 -12.92 -3.14
C LEU A 201 -8.98 -14.14 -3.97
N PRO A 202 -9.82 -14.54 -4.96
CA PRO A 202 -9.48 -15.59 -5.89
C PRO A 202 -8.33 -15.17 -6.81
N ASN A 203 -7.55 -16.15 -7.30
CA ASN A 203 -6.56 -15.89 -8.34
C ASN A 203 -7.24 -15.74 -9.71
N ALA A 204 -7.66 -14.51 -10.02
CA ALA A 204 -8.51 -14.15 -11.16
C ALA A 204 -7.92 -14.43 -12.55
N THR A 205 -6.60 -14.39 -12.70
CA THR A 205 -5.93 -14.48 -14.02
C THR A 205 -5.25 -15.82 -14.30
N GLY A 206 -5.17 -16.71 -13.30
CA GLY A 206 -4.32 -17.91 -13.38
C GLY A 206 -2.81 -17.60 -13.48
N GLY A 207 -2.42 -16.32 -13.44
CA GLY A 207 -1.04 -15.86 -13.39
C GLY A 207 -0.43 -15.97 -11.98
N GLY A 208 0.79 -15.45 -11.80
CA GLY A 208 1.43 -15.41 -10.49
C GLY A 208 0.58 -14.65 -9.47
N ALA A 209 0.28 -15.29 -8.32
CA ALA A 209 -0.58 -14.73 -7.28
C ALA A 209 -0.13 -13.33 -6.78
N HIS A 210 1.17 -13.01 -6.89
CA HIS A 210 1.75 -11.71 -6.53
C HIS A 210 1.80 -10.68 -7.68
N GLY A 211 1.15 -10.97 -8.80
CA GLY A 211 1.13 -10.08 -9.95
C GLY A 211 0.31 -8.80 -9.68
N LYS A 212 0.92 -7.63 -9.92
CA LYS A 212 0.27 -6.32 -9.73
C LYS A 212 -1.07 -6.21 -10.48
N THR A 213 -1.10 -6.66 -11.74
CA THR A 213 -2.31 -6.65 -12.58
C THR A 213 -3.38 -7.60 -12.04
N ASN A 214 -3.00 -8.66 -11.33
CA ASN A 214 -3.93 -9.64 -10.80
C ASN A 214 -4.79 -9.06 -9.67
N CYS A 215 -4.27 -8.12 -8.87
CA CYS A 215 -4.97 -7.58 -7.70
C CYS A 215 -6.27 -6.84 -8.04
N TRP A 216 -6.23 -5.88 -8.95
CA TRP A 216 -7.44 -5.14 -9.31
C TRP A 216 -8.43 -6.01 -10.08
N GLN A 217 -7.95 -6.98 -10.89
CA GLN A 217 -8.80 -7.96 -11.56
C GLN A 217 -9.50 -8.89 -10.57
N ALA A 218 -8.78 -9.32 -9.52
CA ALA A 218 -9.33 -10.12 -8.45
C ALA A 218 -10.38 -9.36 -7.64
N VAL A 219 -10.12 -8.10 -7.28
CA VAL A 219 -11.11 -7.24 -6.62
C VAL A 219 -12.36 -7.08 -7.48
N LEU A 220 -12.18 -6.80 -8.77
CA LEU A 220 -13.28 -6.60 -9.72
C LEU A 220 -14.21 -7.81 -9.82
N GLN A 221 -13.69 -9.02 -9.65
CA GLN A 221 -14.48 -10.26 -9.70
C GLN A 221 -15.27 -10.55 -8.41
N THR A 222 -15.25 -9.63 -7.44
CA THR A 222 -15.92 -9.79 -6.14
C THR A 222 -16.84 -8.62 -5.84
N ASP A 223 -17.74 -8.82 -4.89
CA ASP A 223 -18.65 -7.75 -4.41
C ASP A 223 -17.89 -6.56 -3.81
N TRP A 224 -16.64 -6.76 -3.38
CA TRP A 224 -15.78 -5.69 -2.87
C TRP A 224 -15.53 -4.58 -3.88
N ALA A 225 -15.63 -4.84 -5.19
CA ALA A 225 -15.32 -3.88 -6.24
C ALA A 225 -15.99 -2.50 -6.05
N ASN A 226 -17.24 -2.49 -5.56
CA ASN A 226 -18.05 -1.29 -5.43
C ASN A 226 -18.25 -0.82 -3.98
N ILE A 227 -17.57 -1.45 -3.02
CA ILE A 227 -17.73 -1.17 -1.58
C ILE A 227 -16.70 -0.12 -1.13
N ASP A 228 -17.11 0.84 -0.30
CA ASP A 228 -16.17 1.64 0.49
C ASP A 228 -15.60 0.74 1.60
N PRO A 229 -14.29 0.46 1.60
CA PRO A 229 -13.69 -0.51 2.52
C PRO A 229 -13.86 -0.12 4.00
N PHE A 230 -14.09 1.15 4.31
CA PHE A 230 -14.20 1.63 5.69
C PHE A 230 -15.64 1.67 6.22
N GLU A 231 -16.65 1.49 5.35
CA GLU A 231 -18.02 1.25 5.78
C GLU A 231 -18.28 -0.22 6.10
N ALA A 232 -17.40 -1.12 5.62
CA ALA A 232 -17.46 -2.56 5.83
C ALA A 232 -16.66 -3.04 7.06
N LEU A 233 -15.89 -2.16 7.72
CA LEU A 233 -15.12 -2.41 8.95
C LEU A 233 -15.95 -2.09 10.19
#